data_AF-A0A954AQP2-F1
#
_entry.id   AF-A0A954AQP2-F1
#
_cell.length_a   1.000
_cell.length_b   1.000
_cell.length_c   1.000
_cell.angle_alpha   90.00
_cell.angle_beta   90.00
_cell.angle_gamma   90.00
#
_symmetry.space_group_name_H-M   'P 1'
#
loop_
_entity.id
_entity.type
_entity.pdbx_description
1 polymer ?
#
loop_
_entity_poly.entity_id
_entity_poly.type
_entity_poly.pdbx_seq_one_letter_code
_entity_poly.pdbx_strand_id
1 'polypeptide(L)'
;MITLDWRSAALACTADPAWRRRIFRGGLLLMIPFVGWPIVLGYRRLFAEHLLDRTRPLLPVWHGNTRRALLHGLGAMGVIHGYFLPIYAWMALRTTEWQLWSALPWIWIFLFVAAFPIFSTLIVPAWLCWLRLSAIIDVDIPTIELALVGMLFAAITFMIPAGFLTVSQTRRTMSAFDLGRSLALIKRAPRRYTEAWIGSGILSLAAHACLPLAPWSVFWCYLAIIHCFNEVPLADESDPSAGQRSWFGYFRDAHWTRYRISTGSFVESFTLEDKGAGPLGSPAPRIRALRLGPLRFLCP
;
A
#
# COMPACT_ATOMS: atom_id res chain seq x y z
N MET A 1 -9.00 -5.35 -24.18
CA MET A 1 -9.40 -4.78 -22.88
C MET A 1 -8.30 -5.12 -21.88
N ILE A 2 -7.53 -4.15 -21.41
CA ILE A 2 -6.32 -4.39 -20.61
C ILE A 2 -6.69 -4.39 -19.12
N THR A 3 -6.49 -5.53 -18.46
CA THR A 3 -6.58 -5.72 -17.01
C THR A 3 -5.26 -5.36 -16.32
N LEU A 4 -5.28 -5.11 -15.01
CA LEU A 4 -4.03 -4.94 -14.26
C LEU A 4 -3.23 -6.24 -14.23
N ASP A 5 -1.92 -6.15 -14.38
CA ASP A 5 -1.04 -7.30 -14.21
C ASP A 5 -0.71 -7.54 -12.72
N TRP A 6 -1.70 -8.12 -12.01
CA TRP A 6 -1.58 -8.50 -10.60
C TRP A 6 -0.39 -9.40 -10.31
N ARG A 7 -0.01 -10.22 -11.29
CA ARG A 7 1.13 -11.12 -11.16
C ARG A 7 2.43 -10.33 -11.15
N SER A 8 2.60 -9.38 -12.08
CA SER A 8 3.74 -8.48 -12.06
C SER A 8 3.81 -7.69 -10.76
N ALA A 9 2.70 -7.14 -10.29
CA ALA A 9 2.69 -6.39 -9.03
C ALA A 9 3.06 -7.24 -7.81
N ALA A 10 2.49 -8.44 -7.71
CA ALA A 10 2.75 -9.36 -6.60
C ALA A 10 4.20 -9.86 -6.57
N LEU A 11 4.86 -9.95 -7.73
CA LEU A 11 6.20 -10.51 -7.87
C LEU A 11 7.27 -9.45 -8.15
N ALA A 12 6.92 -8.18 -8.39
CA ALA A 12 7.86 -7.14 -8.82
C ALA A 12 9.10 -7.06 -7.91
N CYS A 13 8.91 -7.19 -6.60
CA CYS A 13 10.01 -7.15 -5.65
C CYS A 13 11.02 -8.30 -5.85
N THR A 14 10.62 -9.47 -6.36
CA THR A 14 11.54 -10.61 -6.58
C THR A 14 12.54 -10.38 -7.71
N ALA A 15 12.29 -9.38 -8.57
CA ALA A 15 13.21 -9.01 -9.63
C ALA A 15 14.51 -8.39 -9.11
N ASP A 16 14.52 -7.98 -7.84
CA ASP A 16 15.71 -7.48 -7.16
C ASP A 16 16.49 -8.63 -6.52
N PRO A 17 17.78 -8.88 -6.85
CA PRO A 17 18.54 -9.99 -6.28
C PRO A 17 18.63 -9.97 -4.74
N ALA A 18 18.53 -8.78 -4.13
CA ALA A 18 18.61 -8.60 -2.69
C ALA A 18 17.22 -8.51 -2.01
N TRP A 19 16.15 -8.88 -2.71
CA TRP A 19 14.77 -8.69 -2.24
C TRP A 19 14.51 -9.28 -0.85
N ARG A 20 14.94 -10.53 -0.61
CA ARG A 20 14.71 -11.22 0.67
C ARG A 20 15.23 -10.41 1.84
N ARG A 21 16.47 -9.93 1.73
CA ARG A 21 17.12 -9.11 2.77
C ARG A 21 16.40 -7.77 2.97
N ARG A 22 15.92 -7.16 1.89
CA ARG A 22 15.25 -5.84 1.94
C ARG A 22 13.85 -5.93 2.52
N ILE A 23 13.08 -6.95 2.12
CA ILE A 23 11.78 -7.26 2.72
C ILE A 23 11.95 -7.65 4.18
N PHE A 24 12.94 -8.48 4.50
CA PHE A 24 13.23 -8.87 5.87
C PHE A 24 13.45 -7.64 6.78
N ARG A 25 14.29 -6.69 6.34
CA ARG A 25 14.52 -5.43 7.06
C ARG A 25 13.27 -4.54 7.14
N GLY A 26 12.47 -4.48 6.07
CA GLY A 26 11.21 -3.74 6.08
C GLY A 26 10.21 -4.29 7.10
N GLY A 27 10.10 -5.62 7.22
CA GLY A 27 9.29 -6.25 8.26
C GLY A 27 9.82 -5.99 9.67
N LEU A 28 11.13 -6.05 9.89
CA LEU A 28 11.73 -5.67 11.19
C LEU A 28 11.45 -4.21 11.56
N LEU A 29 11.52 -3.30 10.58
CA LEU A 29 11.16 -1.89 10.81
C LEU A 29 9.71 -1.76 11.22
N LEU A 30 8.77 -2.45 10.55
CA LEU A 30 7.35 -2.40 10.92
C LEU A 30 7.06 -2.85 12.37
N MET A 31 7.93 -3.63 13.00
CA MET A 31 7.81 -3.99 14.41
C MET A 31 8.10 -2.82 15.37
N ILE A 32 8.62 -1.69 14.87
CA ILE A 32 8.87 -0.46 15.61
C ILE A 32 7.76 0.54 15.26
N PRO A 33 6.61 0.54 15.94
CA PRO A 33 5.37 1.18 15.46
C PRO A 33 5.54 2.68 15.16
N PHE A 34 6.18 3.43 16.04
CA PHE A 34 6.26 4.91 15.91
C PHE A 34 7.28 5.40 14.87
N VAL A 35 8.29 4.60 14.55
CA VAL A 35 9.41 5.02 13.68
C VAL A 35 9.42 4.23 12.38
N GLY A 36 9.25 2.92 12.48
CA GLY A 36 9.25 2.01 11.36
C GLY A 36 8.10 2.23 10.40
N TRP A 37 6.92 2.57 10.91
CA TRP A 37 5.76 2.86 10.07
C TRP A 37 5.97 4.06 9.14
N PRO A 38 6.33 5.26 9.64
CA PRO A 38 6.73 6.36 8.77
C PRO A 38 7.81 5.95 7.75
N ILE A 39 8.87 5.26 8.20
CA ILE A 39 9.95 4.83 7.30
C ILE A 39 9.41 3.95 6.17
N VAL A 40 8.55 2.98 6.47
CA VAL A 40 7.95 2.08 5.48
C VAL A 40 7.03 2.82 4.53
N LEU A 41 6.20 3.74 5.04
CA LEU A 41 5.35 4.58 4.20
C LEU A 41 6.16 5.44 3.23
N GLY A 42 7.28 6.02 3.65
CA GLY A 42 8.13 6.77 2.73
C GLY A 42 8.99 5.88 1.83
N TYR A 43 9.33 4.67 2.25
CA TYR A 43 10.00 3.69 1.40
C TYR A 43 9.15 3.31 0.18
N ARG A 44 7.83 3.20 0.35
CA ARG A 44 6.86 3.01 -0.75
C ARG A 44 7.00 4.09 -1.83
N ARG A 45 7.17 5.35 -1.40
CA ARG A 45 7.41 6.46 -2.31
C ARG A 45 8.73 6.26 -3.06
N LEU A 46 9.83 6.00 -2.36
CA LEU A 46 11.13 5.73 -2.99
C LEU A 46 11.07 4.57 -4.00
N PHE A 47 10.32 3.52 -3.68
CA PHE A 47 10.07 2.40 -4.58
C PHE A 47 9.29 2.82 -5.83
N ALA A 48 8.24 3.65 -5.68
CA ALA A 48 7.55 4.25 -6.82
C ALA A 48 8.49 5.13 -7.66
N GLU A 49 9.44 5.84 -7.03
CA GLU A 49 10.45 6.60 -7.75
C GLU A 49 11.31 5.68 -8.63
N HIS A 50 11.84 4.61 -8.05
CA HIS A 50 12.63 3.62 -8.77
C HIS A 50 11.86 2.94 -9.90
N LEU A 51 10.58 2.59 -9.67
CA LEU A 51 9.69 2.00 -10.68
C LEU A 51 9.53 2.90 -11.90
N LEU A 52 9.26 4.18 -11.67
CA LEU A 52 9.03 5.17 -12.72
C LEU A 52 10.34 5.55 -13.45
N ASP A 53 11.43 5.73 -12.71
CA ASP A 53 12.72 6.18 -13.25
C ASP A 53 13.59 5.03 -13.78
N ARG A 54 13.09 3.78 -13.74
CA ARG A 54 13.82 2.56 -14.11
C ARG A 54 15.17 2.42 -13.39
N THR A 55 15.25 2.91 -12.16
CA THR A 55 16.49 2.90 -11.37
C THR A 55 16.84 1.48 -10.93
N ARG A 56 18.14 1.14 -10.93
CA ARG A 56 18.69 -0.10 -10.38
C ARG A 56 19.53 0.22 -9.13
N PRO A 57 19.43 -0.57 -8.05
CA PRO A 57 18.55 -1.73 -7.88
C PRO A 57 17.06 -1.32 -7.79
N LEU A 58 16.13 -2.22 -8.15
CA LEU A 58 14.69 -1.91 -8.21
C LEU A 58 14.16 -1.50 -6.84
N LEU A 59 14.47 -2.28 -5.80
CA LEU A 59 14.14 -1.90 -4.44
C LEU A 59 15.15 -0.82 -3.97
N PRO A 60 14.73 0.26 -3.32
CA PRO A 60 15.69 1.21 -2.74
C PRO A 60 16.57 0.53 -1.69
N VAL A 61 17.87 0.85 -1.67
CA VAL A 61 18.78 0.35 -0.62
C VAL A 61 18.43 1.05 0.70
N TRP A 62 18.29 0.30 1.79
CA TRP A 62 18.00 0.88 3.12
C TRP A 62 19.10 1.83 3.61
N HIS A 63 20.36 1.42 3.46
CA HIS A 63 21.51 2.22 3.89
C HIS A 63 21.56 3.53 3.10
N GLY A 64 21.68 4.66 3.80
CA GLY A 64 21.66 6.01 3.21
C GLY A 64 20.27 6.59 2.91
N ASN A 65 19.21 5.77 2.79
CA ASN A 65 17.87 6.24 2.46
C ASN A 65 16.90 6.31 3.65
N THR A 66 17.23 5.79 4.83
CA THR A 66 16.31 5.74 5.98
C THR A 66 15.78 7.12 6.38
N ARG A 67 16.63 8.15 6.42
CA ARG A 67 16.19 9.53 6.75
C ARG A 67 15.23 10.07 5.71
N ARG A 68 15.54 9.86 4.42
CA ARG A 68 14.69 10.29 3.31
C ARG A 68 13.34 9.56 3.35
N ALA A 69 13.35 8.26 3.64
CA ALA A 69 12.15 7.46 3.82
C ALA A 69 11.32 7.94 5.03
N LEU A 70 11.95 8.25 6.17
CA LEU A 70 11.25 8.82 7.33
C LEU A 70 10.54 10.14 6.96
N LEU A 71 11.25 11.09 6.34
CA LEU A 71 10.67 12.38 5.95
C LEU A 71 9.52 12.24 4.95
N HIS A 72 9.69 11.38 3.94
CA HIS A 72 8.62 11.07 2.98
C HIS A 72 7.43 10.41 3.67
N GLY A 73 7.69 9.56 4.65
CA GLY A 73 6.70 8.90 5.49
C GLY A 73 5.86 9.86 6.30
N LEU A 74 6.51 10.78 7.02
CA LEU A 74 5.84 11.84 7.77
C LEU A 74 5.00 12.73 6.84
N GLY A 75 5.52 13.04 5.65
CA GLY A 75 4.75 13.75 4.62
C GLY A 75 3.51 12.97 4.16
N ALA A 76 3.64 11.66 3.93
CA ALA A 76 2.53 10.79 3.56
C ALA A 76 1.48 10.69 4.69
N MET A 77 1.91 10.59 5.94
CA MET A 77 1.01 10.64 7.10
C MET A 77 0.27 11.97 7.17
N GLY A 78 0.96 13.09 6.97
CA GLY A 78 0.34 14.42 6.91
C GLY A 78 -0.72 14.52 5.82
N VAL A 79 -0.47 13.94 4.64
CA VAL A 79 -1.47 13.83 3.57
C VAL A 79 -2.69 13.04 4.04
N ILE A 80 -2.48 11.83 4.56
CA ILE A 80 -3.57 10.94 5.02
C ILE A 80 -4.42 11.65 6.08
N HIS A 81 -3.79 12.22 7.11
CA HIS A 81 -4.49 12.95 8.17
C HIS A 81 -5.18 14.20 7.65
N GLY A 82 -4.60 14.91 6.68
CA GLY A 82 -5.23 16.06 6.04
C GLY A 82 -6.53 15.69 5.31
N TYR A 83 -6.53 14.55 4.61
CA TYR A 83 -7.74 13.99 4.00
C TYR A 83 -8.81 13.60 5.04
N PHE A 84 -8.39 13.06 6.19
CA PHE A 84 -9.30 12.67 7.28
C PHE A 84 -9.75 13.82 8.18
N LEU A 85 -9.25 15.05 7.98
CA LEU A 85 -9.57 16.21 8.82
C LEU A 85 -11.08 16.44 9.03
N PRO A 86 -11.96 16.32 8.01
CA PRO A 86 -13.40 16.48 8.21
C PRO A 86 -13.97 15.45 9.19
N ILE A 87 -13.46 14.21 9.17
CA ILE A 87 -13.89 13.17 10.09
C ILE A 87 -13.33 13.42 11.50
N TYR A 88 -12.09 13.91 11.62
CA TYR A 88 -11.55 14.30 12.92
C TYR A 88 -12.32 15.47 13.54
N ALA A 89 -12.73 16.45 12.73
CA ALA A 89 -13.59 17.53 13.20
C ALA A 89 -14.94 17.00 13.69
N TRP A 90 -15.56 16.11 12.93
CA TRP A 90 -16.79 15.42 13.34
C TRP A 90 -16.62 14.65 14.67
N MET A 91 -15.56 13.85 14.79
CA MET A 91 -15.24 13.11 16.01
C MET A 91 -15.05 14.07 17.20
N ALA A 92 -14.31 15.16 17.04
CA ALA A 92 -14.05 16.13 18.10
C ALA A 92 -15.34 16.82 18.58
N LEU A 93 -16.23 17.18 17.66
CA LEU A 93 -17.54 17.75 17.98
C LEU A 93 -18.38 16.76 18.81
N ARG A 94 -18.49 15.51 18.36
CA ARG A 94 -19.24 14.47 19.08
C ARG A 94 -18.64 14.11 20.43
N THR A 95 -17.31 14.10 20.52
CA THR A 95 -16.60 13.86 21.78
C THR A 95 -16.94 14.94 22.82
N THR A 96 -17.17 16.17 22.36
CA THR A 96 -17.55 17.30 23.21
C THR A 96 -19.01 17.21 23.64
N GLU A 97 -19.91 16.92 22.72
CA GLU A 97 -21.36 16.80 23.01
C GLU A 97 -21.67 15.64 23.98
N TRP A 98 -20.97 14.51 23.82
CA TRP A 98 -21.13 13.36 24.71
C TRP A 98 -20.36 13.49 26.03
N GLN A 99 -19.73 14.65 26.29
CA GLN A 99 -18.95 14.91 27.50
C GLN A 99 -17.88 13.83 27.78
N LEU A 100 -17.34 13.22 26.71
CA LEU A 100 -16.32 12.17 26.81
C LEU A 100 -15.05 12.69 27.47
N TRP A 101 -14.76 13.99 27.32
CA TRP A 101 -13.58 14.64 27.92
C TRP A 101 -13.57 14.60 29.45
N SER A 102 -14.74 14.60 30.10
CA SER A 102 -14.86 14.45 31.55
C SER A 102 -14.94 13.00 31.99
N ALA A 103 -15.42 12.10 31.12
CA ALA A 103 -15.61 10.69 31.43
C ALA A 103 -14.34 9.84 31.24
N LEU A 104 -13.45 10.24 30.32
CA LEU A 104 -12.27 9.45 29.95
C LEU A 104 -10.97 10.24 30.15
N PRO A 105 -9.97 9.65 30.83
CA PRO A 105 -8.65 10.26 30.92
C PRO A 105 -8.06 10.53 29.53
N TRP A 106 -7.57 11.76 29.31
CA TRP A 106 -6.93 12.19 28.06
C TRP A 106 -5.84 11.25 27.56
N ILE A 107 -5.15 10.57 28.49
CA ILE A 107 -4.12 9.59 28.14
C ILE A 107 -4.67 8.44 27.28
N TRP A 108 -5.90 7.98 27.49
CA TRP A 108 -6.48 6.89 26.70
C TRP A 108 -6.86 7.33 25.28
N ILE A 109 -7.41 8.54 25.15
CA ILE A 109 -7.72 9.14 23.85
C ILE A 109 -6.41 9.37 23.07
N PHE A 110 -5.39 9.90 23.75
CA PHE A 110 -4.07 10.10 23.16
C PHE A 110 -3.43 8.78 22.76
N LEU A 111 -3.42 7.77 23.63
CA LEU A 111 -2.87 6.45 23.33
C LEU A 111 -3.64 5.78 22.18
N PHE A 112 -4.95 5.93 22.10
CA PHE A 112 -5.76 5.44 20.98
C PHE A 112 -5.32 6.12 19.66
N VAL A 113 -5.28 7.46 19.61
CA VAL A 113 -4.87 8.17 18.38
C VAL A 113 -3.40 7.89 18.03
N ALA A 114 -2.52 7.79 19.03
CA ALA A 114 -1.09 7.54 18.86
C ALA A 114 -0.76 6.09 18.48
N ALA A 115 -1.56 5.11 18.88
CA ALA A 115 -1.40 3.70 18.50
C ALA A 115 -1.93 3.40 17.10
N PHE A 116 -2.89 4.17 16.61
CA PHE A 116 -3.55 3.95 15.32
C PHE A 116 -2.96 4.61 14.05
N PRO A 117 -1.77 5.25 14.00
CA PRO A 117 -1.17 5.69 12.73
C PRO A 117 -1.01 4.57 11.70
N ILE A 118 -0.82 3.32 12.18
CA ILE A 118 -0.71 2.10 11.35
C ILE A 118 -2.06 1.75 10.71
N PHE A 119 -3.16 2.11 11.36
CA PHE A 119 -4.52 1.83 10.96
C PHE A 119 -5.33 3.12 10.85
N SER A 120 -4.78 4.15 10.21
CA SER A 120 -5.49 5.41 10.02
C SER A 120 -6.85 5.22 9.34
N THR A 121 -6.98 4.20 8.48
CA THR A 121 -8.23 3.78 7.85
C THR A 121 -9.13 2.93 8.75
N LEU A 122 -8.68 2.49 9.93
CA LEU A 122 -9.53 1.83 10.92
C LEU A 122 -9.83 2.72 12.12
N ILE A 123 -9.27 3.94 12.20
CA ILE A 123 -9.46 4.81 13.37
C ILE A 123 -10.94 5.08 13.65
N VAL A 124 -11.73 5.33 12.61
CA VAL A 124 -13.17 5.60 12.71
C VAL A 124 -13.96 4.36 13.14
N PRO A 125 -13.89 3.22 12.43
CA PRO A 125 -14.60 2.02 12.87
C PRO A 125 -14.12 1.51 14.23
N ALA A 126 -12.82 1.61 14.55
CA ALA A 126 -12.30 1.24 15.85
C ALA A 126 -12.80 2.17 16.95
N TRP A 127 -12.88 3.47 16.70
CA TRP A 127 -13.42 4.44 17.65
C TRP A 127 -14.89 4.16 17.95
N LEU A 128 -15.71 3.96 16.92
CA LEU A 128 -17.12 3.64 17.06
C LEU A 128 -17.34 2.30 17.79
N CYS A 129 -16.54 1.29 17.45
CA CYS A 129 -16.57 0.00 18.13
C CYS A 129 -16.19 0.14 19.61
N TRP A 130 -15.12 0.88 19.90
CA TRP A 130 -14.66 1.12 21.27
C TRP A 130 -15.70 1.87 22.10
N LEU A 131 -16.30 2.95 21.56
CA LEU A 131 -17.38 3.67 22.23
C LEU A 131 -18.54 2.74 22.58
N ARG A 132 -19.01 1.94 21.62
CA ARG A 132 -20.09 0.97 21.83
C ARG A 132 -19.75 -0.11 22.86
N LEU A 133 -18.51 -0.61 22.85
CA LEU A 133 -18.05 -1.67 23.76
C LEU A 133 -17.73 -1.16 25.16
N SER A 134 -17.40 0.13 25.31
CA SER A 134 -16.94 0.67 26.57
C SER A 134 -18.00 0.59 27.67
N ALA A 135 -19.30 0.55 27.32
CA ALA A 135 -20.44 0.60 28.26
C ALA A 135 -20.40 1.78 29.26
N ILE A 136 -19.44 2.71 29.13
CA ILE A 136 -19.23 3.86 30.01
C ILE A 136 -20.23 4.97 29.67
N ILE A 137 -20.64 5.07 28.41
CA ILE A 137 -21.56 6.11 27.92
C ILE A 137 -22.57 5.46 26.97
N ASP A 138 -23.85 5.77 27.17
CA ASP A 138 -24.90 5.42 26.23
C ASP A 138 -24.84 6.43 25.07
N VAL A 139 -24.06 6.06 24.05
CA VAL A 139 -23.83 6.89 22.87
C VAL A 139 -24.87 6.54 21.81
N ASP A 140 -25.95 7.32 21.75
CA ASP A 140 -26.92 7.22 20.66
C ASP A 140 -26.43 8.03 19.46
N ILE A 141 -25.98 7.33 18.41
CA ILE A 141 -25.60 7.95 17.13
C ILE A 141 -26.72 7.67 16.14
N PRO A 142 -27.41 8.70 15.62
CA PRO A 142 -28.42 8.52 14.60
C PRO A 142 -27.89 7.69 13.42
N THR A 143 -28.65 6.68 12.98
CA THR A 143 -28.26 5.80 11.86
C THR A 143 -27.88 6.57 10.60
N ILE A 144 -28.60 7.65 10.31
CA ILE A 144 -28.33 8.52 9.14
C ILE A 144 -26.95 9.16 9.24
N GLU A 145 -26.55 9.60 10.43
CA GLU A 145 -25.25 10.21 10.64
C GLU A 145 -24.13 9.18 10.50
N LEU A 146 -24.31 8.00 11.08
CA LEU A 146 -23.37 6.90 10.93
C LEU A 146 -23.18 6.54 9.44
N ALA A 147 -24.27 6.52 8.66
CA ALA A 147 -24.22 6.29 7.23
C ALA A 147 -23.46 7.40 6.48
N LEU A 148 -23.71 8.67 6.81
CA LEU A 148 -23.02 9.82 6.21
C LEU A 148 -21.51 9.80 6.49
N VAL A 149 -21.12 9.57 7.74
CA VAL A 149 -19.71 9.48 8.15
C VAL A 149 -19.05 8.27 7.50
N GLY A 150 -19.75 7.13 7.44
CA GLY A 150 -19.28 5.93 6.74
C GLY A 150 -19.05 6.16 5.25
N MET A 151 -19.97 6.84 4.56
CA MET A 151 -19.81 7.22 3.16
C MET A 151 -18.65 8.19 2.95
N LEU A 152 -18.52 9.21 3.81
CA LEU A 152 -17.40 10.15 3.76
C LEU A 152 -16.06 9.44 3.97
N PHE A 153 -16.00 8.53 4.94
CA PHE A 153 -14.82 7.71 5.22
C PHE A 153 -14.43 6.84 4.02
N ALA A 154 -15.41 6.18 3.40
CA ALA A 154 -15.19 5.36 2.20
C ALA A 154 -14.71 6.23 1.03
N ALA A 155 -15.33 7.40 0.81
CA ALA A 155 -14.94 8.33 -0.25
C ALA A 155 -13.50 8.84 -0.07
N ILE A 156 -13.12 9.23 1.14
CA ILE A 156 -11.75 9.66 1.46
C ILE A 156 -10.76 8.52 1.21
N THR A 157 -11.05 7.32 1.74
CA THR A 157 -10.18 6.14 1.57
C THR A 157 -10.04 5.74 0.11
N PHE A 158 -11.09 5.90 -0.70
CA PHE A 158 -11.06 5.69 -2.14
C PHE A 158 -10.23 6.75 -2.89
N MET A 159 -10.22 8.00 -2.42
CA MET A 159 -9.51 9.11 -3.08
C MET A 159 -8.02 9.20 -2.76
N ILE A 160 -7.59 8.79 -1.56
CA ILE A 160 -6.19 8.91 -1.10
C ILE A 160 -5.17 8.30 -2.10
N PRO A 161 -5.38 7.08 -2.65
CA PRO A 161 -4.43 6.50 -3.60
C PRO A 161 -4.22 7.34 -4.86
N ALA A 162 -5.26 7.98 -5.40
CA ALA A 162 -5.15 8.90 -6.54
C ALA A 162 -4.30 10.14 -6.21
N GLY A 163 -4.45 10.69 -5.00
CA GLY A 163 -3.58 11.76 -4.51
C GLY A 163 -2.10 11.32 -4.49
N PHE A 164 -1.82 10.12 -3.95
CA PHE A 164 -0.46 9.58 -3.94
C PHE A 164 0.10 9.24 -5.32
N LEU A 165 -0.74 8.91 -6.31
CA LEU A 165 -0.30 8.80 -7.71
C LEU A 165 0.17 10.14 -8.25
N THR A 166 -0.56 11.22 -7.95
CA THR A 166 -0.13 12.58 -8.31
C THR A 166 1.21 12.93 -7.63
N VAL A 167 1.42 12.54 -6.37
CA VAL A 167 2.72 12.70 -5.70
C VAL A 167 3.82 11.88 -6.38
N SER A 168 3.52 10.65 -6.80
CA SER A 168 4.49 9.79 -7.47
C SER A 168 4.95 10.40 -8.80
N GLN A 169 4.04 10.99 -9.57
CA GLN A 169 4.34 11.65 -10.83
C GLN A 169 5.07 12.99 -10.67
N THR A 170 4.64 13.84 -9.74
CA THR A 170 5.19 15.20 -9.60
C THR A 170 6.37 15.31 -8.63
N ARG A 171 6.59 14.27 -7.81
CA ARG A 171 7.54 14.26 -6.69
C ARG A 171 7.27 15.33 -5.61
N ARG A 172 6.08 15.94 -5.56
CA ARG A 172 5.72 16.97 -4.57
C ARG A 172 4.62 16.43 -3.64
N THR A 173 4.88 16.39 -2.33
CA THR A 173 3.90 15.86 -1.36
C THR A 173 2.56 16.60 -1.41
N MET A 174 2.60 17.93 -1.57
CA MET A 174 1.39 18.77 -1.63
C MET A 174 0.52 18.50 -2.85
N SER A 175 1.04 17.90 -3.92
CA SER A 175 0.21 17.55 -5.07
C SER A 175 -0.81 16.46 -4.76
N ALA A 176 -0.71 15.79 -3.60
CA ALA A 176 -1.75 14.87 -3.16
C ALA A 176 -3.11 15.55 -3.08
N PHE A 177 -3.15 16.83 -2.69
CA PHE A 177 -4.39 17.60 -2.54
C PHE A 177 -4.90 18.22 -3.85
N ASP A 178 -4.26 17.95 -4.99
CA ASP A 178 -4.80 18.31 -6.31
C ASP A 178 -5.95 17.36 -6.66
N LEU A 179 -7.14 17.65 -6.11
CA LEU A 179 -8.34 16.84 -6.29
C LEU A 179 -8.78 16.83 -7.76
N GLY A 180 -8.54 17.90 -8.51
CA GLY A 180 -8.84 17.98 -9.93
C GLY A 180 -8.08 16.92 -10.73
N ARG A 181 -6.76 16.85 -10.56
CA ARG A 181 -5.92 15.81 -11.20
C ARG A 181 -6.28 14.41 -10.74
N SER A 182 -6.53 14.24 -9.44
CA SER A 182 -6.90 12.93 -8.86
C SER A 182 -8.22 12.42 -9.44
N LEU A 183 -9.24 13.27 -9.53
CA LEU A 183 -10.53 12.93 -10.14
C LEU A 183 -10.41 12.69 -11.65
N ALA A 184 -9.60 13.48 -12.36
CA ALA A 184 -9.35 13.26 -13.78
C ALA A 184 -8.70 11.89 -14.04
N LEU A 185 -7.74 11.47 -13.21
CA LEU A 185 -7.12 10.14 -13.29
C LEU A 185 -8.16 9.03 -13.10
N ILE A 186 -9.01 9.13 -12.08
CA ILE A 186 -10.06 8.15 -11.81
C ILE A 186 -11.06 8.10 -12.97
N LYS A 187 -11.51 9.26 -13.47
CA LYS A 187 -12.46 9.33 -14.59
C LYS A 187 -11.89 8.76 -15.89
N ARG A 188 -10.58 8.92 -16.13
CA ARG A 188 -9.90 8.39 -17.32
C ARG A 188 -9.78 6.86 -17.29
N ALA A 189 -9.59 6.26 -16.12
CA ALA A 189 -9.38 4.81 -15.99
C ALA A 189 -10.18 4.19 -14.82
N PRO A 190 -11.52 4.35 -14.79
CA PRO A 190 -12.33 4.06 -13.61
C PRO A 190 -12.27 2.58 -13.23
N ARG A 191 -12.40 1.69 -14.22
CA ARG A 191 -12.35 0.25 -14.00
C ARG A 191 -11.02 -0.20 -13.39
N ARG A 192 -9.89 0.25 -13.96
CA ARG A 192 -8.56 -0.15 -13.47
C ARG A 192 -8.26 0.43 -12.11
N TYR A 193 -8.65 1.68 -11.88
CA TYR A 193 -8.50 2.30 -10.55
C TYR A 193 -9.29 1.51 -9.51
N THR A 194 -10.55 1.17 -9.79
CA THR A 194 -11.38 0.34 -8.92
C THR A 194 -10.81 -1.06 -8.73
N GLU A 195 -10.28 -1.68 -9.80
CA GLU A 195 -9.60 -2.98 -9.72
C GLU A 195 -8.38 -2.89 -8.78
N ALA A 196 -7.51 -1.90 -8.96
CA ALA A 196 -6.36 -1.63 -8.09
C ALA A 196 -6.80 -1.44 -6.64
N TRP A 197 -7.87 -0.68 -6.42
CA TRP A 197 -8.41 -0.41 -5.10
C TRP A 197 -8.93 -1.68 -4.41
N ILE A 198 -9.78 -2.46 -5.07
CA ILE A 198 -10.31 -3.73 -4.53
C ILE A 198 -9.17 -4.70 -4.26
N GLY A 199 -8.27 -4.92 -5.22
CA GLY A 199 -7.18 -5.86 -5.03
C GLY A 199 -6.18 -5.40 -3.97
N SER A 200 -6.01 -4.09 -3.75
CA SER A 200 -5.24 -3.57 -2.62
C SER A 200 -5.86 -3.94 -1.27
N GLY A 201 -7.19 -3.93 -1.17
CA GLY A 201 -7.92 -4.39 0.01
C GLY A 201 -7.71 -5.88 0.26
N ILE A 202 -7.86 -6.71 -0.77
CA ILE A 202 -7.65 -8.16 -0.66
C ILE A 202 -6.21 -8.49 -0.28
N LEU A 203 -5.23 -7.88 -0.93
CA LEU A 203 -3.81 -8.06 -0.59
C LEU A 203 -3.52 -7.64 0.84
N SER A 204 -4.10 -6.52 1.31
CA SER A 204 -3.94 -6.05 2.68
C SER A 204 -4.53 -7.04 3.68
N LEU A 205 -5.76 -7.50 3.46
CA LEU A 205 -6.42 -8.48 4.34
C LEU A 205 -5.61 -9.79 4.43
N ALA A 206 -5.21 -10.33 3.29
CA ALA A 206 -4.42 -11.55 3.24
C ALA A 206 -3.05 -11.38 3.92
N ALA A 207 -2.39 -10.23 3.73
CA ALA A 207 -1.13 -9.94 4.40
C ALA A 207 -1.27 -9.93 5.93
N HIS A 208 -2.32 -9.31 6.47
CA HIS A 208 -2.57 -9.28 7.92
C HIS A 208 -2.93 -10.67 8.47
N ALA A 209 -3.58 -11.52 7.67
CA ALA A 209 -3.93 -12.88 8.07
C ALA A 209 -2.72 -13.82 8.18
N CYS A 210 -1.55 -13.46 7.62
CA CYS A 210 -0.33 -14.27 7.69
C CYS A 210 0.39 -14.20 9.05
N LEU A 211 -0.30 -14.41 10.17
CA LEU A 211 0.34 -14.45 11.49
C LEU A 211 1.22 -15.70 11.65
N PRO A 212 2.45 -15.60 12.21
CA PRO A 212 3.10 -14.42 12.82
C PRO A 212 3.92 -13.57 11.84
N LEU A 213 3.94 -13.91 10.54
CA LEU A 213 4.73 -13.24 9.49
C LEU A 213 4.12 -11.91 8.99
N ALA A 214 3.06 -11.41 9.66
CA ALA A 214 2.32 -10.21 9.26
C ALA A 214 3.20 -8.98 8.98
N PRO A 215 4.26 -8.64 9.75
CA PRO A 215 5.09 -7.48 9.43
C PRO A 215 5.72 -7.57 8.03
N TRP A 216 6.23 -8.74 7.64
CA TRP A 216 6.88 -8.91 6.33
C TRP A 216 5.88 -8.96 5.19
N SER A 217 4.75 -9.64 5.37
CA SER A 217 3.68 -9.70 4.37
C SER A 217 3.04 -8.33 4.16
N VAL A 218 2.83 -7.54 5.22
CA VAL A 218 2.31 -6.17 5.13
C VAL A 218 3.29 -5.26 4.40
N PHE A 219 4.58 -5.34 4.72
CA PHE A 219 5.60 -4.58 3.98
C PHE A 219 5.60 -4.94 2.48
N TRP A 220 5.59 -6.23 2.16
CA TRP A 220 5.50 -6.73 0.78
C TRP A 220 4.26 -6.20 0.07
N CYS A 221 3.10 -6.37 0.71
CA CYS A 221 1.80 -5.95 0.21
C CYS A 221 1.79 -4.46 -0.14
N TYR A 222 2.39 -3.60 0.70
CA TYR A 222 2.48 -2.18 0.38
C TYR A 222 3.26 -1.87 -0.90
N LEU A 223 4.32 -2.63 -1.19
CA LEU A 223 5.08 -2.47 -2.43
C LEU A 223 4.26 -2.96 -3.63
N ALA A 224 3.57 -4.10 -3.49
CA ALA A 224 2.67 -4.61 -4.52
C ALA A 224 1.52 -3.64 -4.83
N ILE A 225 0.90 -3.06 -3.80
CA ILE A 225 -0.15 -2.04 -3.95
C ILE A 225 0.37 -0.81 -4.70
N ILE A 226 1.56 -0.32 -4.34
CA ILE A 226 2.18 0.81 -5.02
C ILE A 226 2.44 0.50 -6.49
N HIS A 227 2.89 -0.71 -6.80
CA HIS A 227 3.04 -1.15 -8.18
C HIS A 227 1.70 -1.13 -8.92
N CYS A 228 0.65 -1.78 -8.38
CA CYS A 228 -0.68 -1.82 -9.00
C CYS A 228 -1.22 -0.42 -9.31
N PHE A 229 -1.17 0.50 -8.34
CA PHE A 229 -1.67 1.85 -8.56
C PHE A 229 -0.84 2.62 -9.58
N ASN A 230 0.49 2.51 -9.58
CA ASN A 230 1.34 3.23 -10.53
C ASN A 230 1.25 2.67 -11.96
N GLU A 231 0.71 1.47 -12.16
CA GLU A 231 0.36 0.93 -13.47
C GLU A 231 -0.87 1.62 -14.09
N VAL A 232 -1.81 2.10 -13.27
CA VAL A 232 -3.07 2.73 -13.72
C VAL A 232 -2.84 3.88 -14.72
N PRO A 233 -1.98 4.89 -14.43
CA PRO A 233 -1.78 6.01 -15.37
C PRO A 233 -0.95 5.64 -16.61
N LEU A 234 -0.20 4.53 -16.58
CA LEU A 234 0.75 4.14 -17.63
C LEU A 234 0.13 3.31 -18.75
N ALA A 235 -1.12 2.90 -18.56
CA ALA A 235 -1.80 2.03 -19.50
C ALA A 235 -2.71 2.77 -20.48
N ASP A 236 -2.56 4.10 -20.52
CA ASP A 236 -3.09 4.94 -21.58
C ASP A 236 -2.29 4.64 -22.86
N GLU A 237 -2.96 4.07 -23.86
CA GLU A 237 -2.35 3.64 -25.14
C GLU A 237 -1.85 4.81 -25.99
N SER A 238 -2.25 6.04 -25.63
CA SER A 238 -1.87 7.26 -26.37
C SER A 238 -0.37 7.58 -26.30
N ASP A 239 0.35 7.09 -25.28
CA ASP A 239 1.81 7.17 -25.22
C ASP A 239 2.45 5.83 -24.81
N PRO A 240 2.65 4.91 -25.77
CA PRO A 240 3.32 3.63 -25.54
C PRO A 240 4.75 3.79 -24.99
N SER A 241 5.38 4.95 -25.23
CA SER A 241 6.77 5.21 -24.86
C SER A 241 6.93 5.44 -23.35
N ALA A 242 5.90 6.00 -22.68
CA ALA A 242 5.89 6.19 -21.23
C ALA A 242 5.93 4.86 -20.48
N GLY A 243 5.19 3.86 -20.94
CA GLY A 243 5.22 2.50 -20.38
C GLY A 243 6.55 1.79 -20.60
N GLN A 244 7.14 1.90 -21.79
CA GLN A 244 8.39 1.22 -22.17
C GLN A 244 9.63 1.72 -21.43
N ARG A 245 9.64 2.99 -20.98
CA ARG A 245 10.76 3.57 -20.22
C ARG A 245 10.74 3.21 -18.74
N SER A 246 9.67 2.61 -18.24
CA SER A 246 9.48 2.26 -16.83
C SER A 246 9.79 0.77 -16.54
N TRP A 247 9.84 0.39 -15.26
CA TRP A 247 9.88 -1.02 -14.88
C TRP A 247 8.64 -1.81 -15.32
N PHE A 248 7.49 -1.16 -15.51
CA PHE A 248 6.25 -1.81 -15.94
C PHE A 248 6.38 -2.41 -17.35
N GLY A 249 6.95 -1.66 -18.29
CA GLY A 249 7.26 -2.19 -19.63
C GLY A 249 8.26 -3.33 -19.58
N TYR A 250 9.31 -3.22 -18.74
CA TYR A 250 10.29 -4.31 -18.57
C TYR A 250 9.65 -5.59 -18.02
N PHE A 251 8.76 -5.49 -17.04
CA PHE A 251 8.05 -6.65 -16.47
C PHE A 251 7.16 -7.32 -17.49
N ARG A 252 6.36 -6.52 -18.22
CA ARG A 252 5.44 -7.01 -19.24
C ARG A 252 6.17 -7.70 -20.40
N ASP A 253 7.27 -7.10 -20.86
CA ASP A 253 7.84 -7.47 -22.16
C ASP A 253 9.01 -8.47 -22.04
N ALA A 254 9.77 -8.48 -20.92
CA ALA A 254 11.08 -9.15 -20.91
C ALA A 254 11.45 -9.89 -19.61
N HIS A 255 10.86 -9.57 -18.46
CA HIS A 255 11.30 -10.18 -17.20
C HIS A 255 10.74 -11.58 -17.00
N TRP A 256 9.41 -11.74 -17.07
CA TRP A 256 8.75 -13.00 -16.74
C TRP A 256 8.93 -14.08 -17.81
N THR A 257 9.27 -13.69 -19.04
CA THR A 257 9.58 -14.61 -20.14
C THR A 257 10.85 -15.43 -19.87
N ARG A 258 11.68 -15.02 -18.90
CA ARG A 258 12.87 -15.76 -18.48
C ARG A 258 12.58 -16.84 -17.44
N TYR A 259 11.33 -16.98 -16.98
CA TYR A 259 10.98 -17.96 -15.96
C TYR A 259 10.12 -19.07 -16.55
N ARG A 260 10.52 -20.32 -16.30
CA ARG A 260 9.66 -21.48 -16.47
C ARG A 260 8.64 -21.49 -15.35
N ILE A 261 7.38 -21.48 -15.71
CA ILE A 261 6.27 -21.48 -14.76
C ILE A 261 5.72 -22.90 -14.70
N SER A 262 5.77 -23.50 -13.52
CA SER A 262 5.10 -24.77 -13.23
C SER A 262 3.89 -24.48 -12.35
N THR A 263 2.71 -24.77 -12.90
CA THR A 263 1.42 -24.45 -12.28
C THR A 263 0.83 -25.69 -11.63
N GLY A 264 0.77 -25.72 -10.30
CA GLY A 264 -0.03 -26.68 -9.54
C GLY A 264 -1.43 -26.13 -9.23
N SER A 265 -2.24 -26.92 -8.51
CA SER A 265 -3.62 -26.53 -8.15
C SER A 265 -3.65 -25.22 -7.36
N PHE A 266 -2.79 -25.10 -6.34
CA PHE A 266 -2.71 -23.95 -5.43
C PHE A 266 -1.35 -23.26 -5.41
N VAL A 267 -0.31 -23.84 -6.03
CA VAL A 267 1.05 -23.30 -5.97
C VAL A 267 1.61 -23.16 -7.37
N GLU A 268 2.15 -21.99 -7.68
CA GLU A 268 2.95 -21.73 -8.87
C GLU A 268 4.43 -21.68 -8.49
N SER A 269 5.26 -22.37 -9.27
CA SER A 269 6.72 -22.33 -9.14
C SER A 269 7.31 -21.62 -10.35
N PHE A 270 8.20 -20.66 -10.09
CA PHE A 270 8.93 -19.91 -11.08
C PHE A 270 10.39 -20.31 -10.96
N THR A 271 10.90 -20.96 -11.99
CA THR A 271 12.30 -21.36 -12.10
C THR A 271 12.92 -20.54 -13.21
N LEU A 272 13.98 -19.79 -12.92
CA LEU A 272 14.68 -19.02 -13.94
C LEU A 272 15.21 -20.00 -15.01
N GLU A 273 14.80 -19.83 -16.27
CA GLU A 273 15.37 -20.53 -17.42
C GLU A 273 16.72 -19.89 -17.71
N ASP A 274 17.74 -20.52 -17.16
CA ASP A 274 19.11 -20.07 -17.30
C ASP A 274 19.57 -20.28 -18.75
N LYS A 275 19.46 -19.24 -19.59
CA LYS A 275 20.04 -19.27 -20.95
C LYS A 275 21.57 -19.11 -20.95
N GLY A 276 22.21 -19.03 -19.78
CA GLY A 276 23.65 -18.92 -19.65
C GLY A 276 24.08 -19.21 -18.24
N ALA A 277 24.12 -20.49 -17.88
CA ALA A 277 24.63 -20.97 -16.61
C ALA A 277 25.95 -20.27 -16.26
N GLY A 278 25.92 -19.50 -15.18
CA GLY A 278 27.15 -18.99 -14.57
C GLY A 278 28.08 -20.16 -14.25
N PRO A 279 29.42 -19.95 -14.27
CA PRO A 279 30.43 -21.00 -14.23
C PRO A 279 30.48 -21.86 -12.95
N LEU A 280 29.51 -21.75 -12.03
CA LEU A 280 29.57 -22.31 -10.68
C LEU A 280 28.37 -23.20 -10.28
N GLY A 281 27.55 -23.68 -11.23
CA GLY A 281 26.60 -24.78 -10.99
C GLY A 281 25.58 -24.57 -9.87
N SER A 282 25.38 -23.33 -9.41
CA SER A 282 24.42 -23.04 -8.35
C SER A 282 22.99 -23.24 -8.87
N PRO A 283 22.12 -23.95 -8.15
CA PRO A 283 20.75 -24.19 -8.60
C PRO A 283 20.04 -22.86 -8.84
N ALA A 284 19.37 -22.75 -9.99
CA ALA A 284 18.63 -21.56 -10.36
C ALA A 284 17.65 -21.18 -9.24
N PRO A 285 17.59 -19.89 -8.84
CA PRO A 285 16.70 -19.47 -7.77
C PRO A 285 15.25 -19.81 -8.14
N ARG A 286 14.61 -20.61 -7.28
CA ARG A 286 13.20 -20.99 -7.41
C ARG A 286 12.34 -20.10 -6.52
N ILE A 287 11.32 -19.50 -7.11
CA ILE A 287 10.30 -18.72 -6.39
C ILE A 287 9.03 -19.56 -6.36
N ARG A 288 8.37 -19.65 -5.20
CA ARG A 288 7.06 -20.31 -5.06
C ARG A 288 6.04 -19.28 -4.64
N ALA A 289 4.86 -19.34 -5.26
CA ALA A 289 3.74 -18.49 -4.92
C ALA A 289 2.47 -19.32 -4.74
N LEU A 290 1.74 -19.09 -3.65
CA LEU A 290 0.36 -19.54 -3.49
C LEU A 290 -0.53 -18.75 -4.45
N ARG A 291 -1.38 -19.47 -5.18
CA ARG A 291 -2.35 -18.94 -6.12
C ARG A 291 -3.72 -18.87 -5.46
N LEU A 292 -4.25 -17.66 -5.35
CA LEU A 292 -5.62 -17.38 -4.92
C LEU A 292 -6.30 -16.51 -6.00
N GLY A 293 -6.94 -17.16 -6.98
CA GLY A 293 -7.53 -16.49 -8.15
C GLY A 293 -6.46 -15.75 -8.98
N PRO A 294 -6.60 -14.44 -9.24
CA PRO A 294 -5.58 -13.64 -9.93
C PRO A 294 -4.40 -13.25 -9.02
N LEU A 295 -4.54 -13.40 -7.70
CA LEU A 295 -3.51 -13.01 -6.74
C LEU A 295 -2.47 -14.10 -6.55
N ARG A 296 -1.23 -13.68 -6.28
CA ARG A 296 -0.08 -14.53 -6.00
C ARG A 296 0.54 -14.09 -4.68
N PHE A 297 0.68 -15.01 -3.73
CA PHE A 297 1.31 -14.75 -2.44
C PHE A 297 2.60 -15.55 -2.37
N LEU A 298 3.74 -14.90 -2.18
CA LEU A 298 4.99 -15.62 -2.09
C LEU A 298 5.04 -16.50 -0.86
N CYS A 299 5.46 -17.74 -1.06
CA CYS A 299 5.87 -18.61 0.03
C CYS A 299 7.37 -18.32 0.27
N PRO A 300 7.75 -17.78 1.44
CA PRO A 300 9.15 -17.53 1.78
C PRO A 300 10.00 -18.81 1.74
#